data_AF-A0A7U9X2P7-F1
#
_entry.id   AF-A0A7U9X2P7-F1
#
_cell.length_a   1.000
_cell.length_b   1.000
_cell.length_c   1.000
_cell.angle_alpha   90.00
_cell.angle_beta   90.00
_cell.angle_gamma   90.00
#
_symmetry.space_group_name_H-M   'P 1'
#
loop_
_entity.id
_entity.type
_entity.pdbx_description
1 polymer ?
#
loop_
_entity_poly.entity_id
_entity_poly.type
_entity_poly.pdbx_seq_one_letter_code
_entity_poly.pdbx_strand_id
1 'polypeptide(L)'
;MPKQSYDIVMQTSIGKRYGTMIVEWEGEQISGLMEILGHTEAFHGEIDETGNCRIEGRMISLTRTIPYIAVGKIIPSMLQLSLCGERNIFEVAGVPCKVNGGITL
;
A
#
# COMPACT_ATOMS: atom_id res chain seq x y z
N MET A 1 16.22 -8.04 -4.58
CA MET A 1 14.84 -7.58 -4.32
C MET A 1 14.81 -6.06 -4.38
N PRO A 2 14.27 -5.46 -5.45
CA PRO A 2 14.05 -4.03 -5.48
C PRO A 2 12.99 -3.66 -4.43
N LYS A 3 13.18 -2.51 -3.80
CA LYS A 3 12.34 -2.00 -2.72
C LYS A 3 11.95 -0.57 -3.04
N GLN A 4 10.68 -0.24 -2.88
CA GLN A 4 10.18 1.11 -3.10
C GLN A 4 9.21 1.53 -2.00
N SER A 5 9.33 2.79 -1.58
CA SER A 5 8.44 3.41 -0.61
C SER A 5 7.52 4.40 -1.29
N TYR A 6 6.25 4.42 -0.87
CA TYR A 6 5.22 5.33 -1.33
C TYR A 6 4.60 6.06 -0.14
N ASP A 7 4.37 7.36 -0.28
CA ASP A 7 3.46 8.11 0.57
C ASP A 7 2.03 7.83 0.07
N ILE A 8 1.16 7.32 0.94
CA ILE A 8 -0.19 6.90 0.57
C ILE A 8 -1.28 7.74 1.26
N VAL A 9 -2.42 7.82 0.59
CA VAL A 9 -3.65 8.43 1.10
C VAL A 9 -4.80 7.47 0.89
N MET A 10 -5.44 7.08 1.98
CA MET A 10 -6.66 6.28 2.00
C MET A 10 -7.89 7.18 2.18
N GLN A 11 -8.92 6.99 1.35
CA GLN A 11 -10.22 7.63 1.53
C GLN A 11 -11.09 6.82 2.50
N THR A 12 -11.65 7.50 3.50
CA THR A 12 -12.67 6.94 4.40
C THR A 12 -13.90 7.84 4.40
N SER A 13 -15.03 7.32 4.90
CA SER A 13 -16.27 8.09 5.01
C SER A 13 -16.16 9.37 5.86
N ILE A 14 -15.18 9.41 6.78
CA ILE A 14 -14.94 10.53 7.70
C ILE A 14 -13.69 11.35 7.33
N GLY A 15 -13.13 11.14 6.14
CA GLY A 15 -12.02 11.91 5.60
C GLY A 15 -10.77 11.10 5.26
N LYS A 16 -9.70 11.80 4.91
CA LYS A 16 -8.44 11.21 4.45
C LYS A 16 -7.62 10.65 5.62
N ARG A 17 -6.91 9.55 5.34
CA ARG A 17 -5.91 8.97 6.23
C ARG A 17 -4.61 8.84 5.45
N TYR A 18 -3.53 9.28 6.08
CA TYR A 18 -2.21 9.33 5.47
C TYR A 18 -1.35 8.22 6.08
N GLY A 19 -0.43 7.71 5.28
CA GLY A 19 0.42 6.60 5.67
C GLY A 19 1.55 6.37 4.69
N THR A 20 2.25 5.25 4.87
CA THR A 20 3.31 4.81 3.96
C THR A 20 3.10 3.38 3.53
N MET A 21 3.58 3.03 2.34
CA MET A 21 3.61 1.66 1.87
C MET A 21 4.99 1.35 1.32
N ILE A 22 5.62 0.33 1.90
CA ILE A 22 6.91 -0.19 1.48
C ILE A 22 6.63 -1.48 0.73
N VAL A 23 7.13 -1.58 -0.49
CA VAL A 23 6.86 -2.67 -1.40
C VAL A 23 8.16 -3.30 -1.86
N GLU A 24 8.19 -4.63 -1.86
CA GLU A 24 9.29 -5.46 -2.32
C GLU A 24 8.74 -6.47 -3.34
N TRP A 25 9.47 -6.72 -4.43
CA TRP A 25 9.05 -7.67 -5.45
C TRP A 25 10.18 -8.63 -5.86
N GLU A 26 9.77 -9.87 -6.13
CA GLU A 26 10.62 -10.95 -6.62
C GLU A 26 9.83 -11.78 -7.63
N GLY A 27 10.14 -11.60 -8.92
CA GLY A 27 9.34 -12.19 -9.99
C GLY A 27 7.89 -11.69 -9.95
N GLU A 28 6.94 -12.62 -9.93
CA GLU A 28 5.49 -12.33 -9.87
C GLU A 28 4.99 -12.18 -8.42
N GLN A 29 5.86 -12.26 -7.43
CA GLN A 29 5.51 -12.13 -6.01
C GLN A 29 5.79 -10.73 -5.51
N ILE A 30 4.86 -10.21 -4.72
CA ILE A 30 4.95 -8.90 -4.08
C ILE A 30 4.66 -9.04 -2.59
N SER A 31 5.43 -8.35 -1.77
CA SER A 31 5.23 -8.29 -0.33
C SER A 31 5.64 -6.93 0.20
N GLY A 32 5.30 -6.66 1.46
CA GLY A 32 5.71 -5.41 2.06
C GLY A 32 4.99 -5.08 3.35
N LEU A 33 5.09 -3.81 3.71
CA LEU A 33 4.51 -3.24 4.92
C LEU A 33 3.65 -2.04 4.54
N MET A 34 2.46 -1.95 5.12
CA MET A 34 1.58 -0.78 5.02
C MET A 34 1.39 -0.18 6.40
N GLU A 35 1.80 1.08 6.55
CA GLU A 35 1.48 1.91 7.71
C GLU A 35 0.24 2.75 7.38
N ILE A 36 -0.87 2.51 8.08
CA ILE A 36 -2.10 3.29 7.96
C ILE A 36 -2.88 3.21 9.27
N LEU A 37 -3.63 4.27 9.61
CA LEU A 37 -4.39 4.35 10.87
C LEU A 37 -3.50 4.21 12.14
N GLY A 38 -2.20 4.52 12.05
CA GLY A 38 -1.26 4.43 13.16
C GLY A 38 -0.71 3.02 13.44
N HIS A 39 -0.98 2.06 12.55
CA HIS A 39 -0.47 0.70 12.66
C HIS A 39 0.25 0.28 11.38
N THR A 40 1.30 -0.53 11.55
CA THR A 40 2.08 -1.09 10.44
C THR A 40 1.83 -2.59 10.36
N GLU A 41 1.29 -3.04 9.24
CA GLU A 41 0.96 -4.45 9.01
C GLU A 41 1.58 -4.94 7.70
N ALA A 42 1.95 -6.22 7.68
CA ALA A 42 2.47 -6.87 6.48
C ALA A 42 1.36 -7.22 5.49
N PHE A 43 1.72 -7.25 4.21
CA PHE A 43 0.90 -7.78 3.13
C PHE A 43 1.74 -8.65 2.20
N HIS A 44 1.07 -9.52 1.43
CA HIS A 44 1.69 -10.33 0.40
C HIS A 44 0.70 -10.60 -0.75
N GLY A 45 1.21 -11.01 -1.90
CA GLY A 45 0.38 -11.39 -3.04
C GLY A 45 1.17 -11.43 -4.33
N GLU A 46 0.47 -11.16 -5.42
CA GLU A 46 0.99 -11.31 -6.78
C GLU A 46 0.93 -9.99 -7.55
N ILE A 47 1.87 -9.81 -8.46
CA ILE A 47 1.98 -8.65 -9.36
C ILE A 47 2.41 -9.10 -10.75
N ASP A 48 1.81 -8.53 -11.79
CA ASP A 48 2.20 -8.76 -13.18
C ASP A 48 3.23 -7.73 -13.69
N GLU A 49 3.80 -7.99 -14.87
CA GLU A 49 4.80 -7.13 -15.52
C GLU A 49 4.33 -5.69 -15.81
N THR A 50 3.01 -5.48 -15.85
CA THR A 50 2.41 -4.15 -16.10
C THR A 50 2.06 -3.42 -14.79
N GLY A 51 2.29 -4.07 -13.64
CA GLY A 51 2.05 -3.57 -12.31
C GLY A 51 0.65 -3.84 -11.77
N ASN A 52 -0.21 -4.62 -12.45
CA ASN A 52 -1.48 -5.00 -11.86
C ASN A 52 -1.20 -6.01 -10.75
N CYS A 53 -1.85 -5.84 -9.61
CA CYS A 53 -1.60 -6.67 -8.45
C CYS A 53 -2.88 -7.11 -7.75
N ARG A 54 -2.74 -8.21 -7.01
CA ARG A 54 -3.69 -8.67 -6.02
C ARG A 54 -2.92 -9.02 -4.75
N ILE A 55 -3.10 -8.22 -3.71
CA ILE A 55 -2.43 -8.41 -2.42
C ILE A 55 -3.44 -8.63 -1.30
N GLU A 56 -3.04 -9.30 -0.25
CA GLU A 56 -3.83 -9.55 0.94
C GLU A 56 -3.07 -9.16 2.20
N GLY A 57 -3.82 -8.73 3.20
CA GLY A 57 -3.29 -8.25 4.46
C GLY A 57 -4.41 -7.86 5.41
N ARG A 58 -4.06 -7.07 6.42
CA ARG A 58 -5.03 -6.54 7.39
C ARG A 58 -4.72 -5.10 7.75
N MET A 59 -5.76 -4.36 8.12
CA MET A 59 -5.65 -3.04 8.75
C MET A 59 -6.17 -3.12 10.17
N ILE A 60 -5.55 -2.38 11.09
CA ILE A 60 -6.04 -2.25 12.46
C ILE A 60 -6.68 -0.87 12.60
N SER A 61 -7.98 -0.84 12.89
CA SER A 61 -8.69 0.38 13.26
C SER A 61 -8.85 0.45 14.78
N LEU A 62 -9.37 1.57 15.28
CA LEU A 62 -9.68 1.74 16.71
C LEU A 62 -10.62 0.66 17.27
N THR A 63 -11.49 0.08 16.44
CA THR A 63 -12.55 -0.83 16.90
C THR A 63 -12.36 -2.28 16.48
N ARG A 64 -11.54 -2.56 15.46
CA ARG A 64 -11.36 -3.92 14.94
C ARG A 64 -10.16 -4.04 14.00
N THR A 65 -9.72 -5.27 13.81
CA THR A 65 -8.87 -5.67 12.68
C THR A 65 -9.76 -5.95 11.46
N ILE A 66 -9.36 -5.46 10.30
CA ILE A 66 -10.08 -5.58 9.03
C ILE A 66 -9.16 -6.32 8.05
N PRO A 67 -9.35 -7.64 7.83
CA PRO A 67 -8.69 -8.32 6.72
C PRO A 67 -9.16 -7.72 5.39
N TYR A 68 -8.29 -7.67 4.40
CA TYR A 68 -8.60 -7.14 3.08
C TYR A 68 -7.93 -7.94 1.96
N ILE A 69 -8.58 -7.93 0.80
CA ILE A 69 -7.94 -8.16 -0.50
C ILE A 69 -7.86 -6.81 -1.20
N ALA A 70 -6.68 -6.40 -1.63
CA ALA A 70 -6.49 -5.21 -2.45
C ALA A 70 -6.21 -5.62 -3.89
N VAL A 71 -6.87 -4.94 -4.82
CA VAL A 71 -6.60 -5.05 -6.24
C VAL A 71 -6.30 -3.67 -6.79
N GLY A 72 -5.47 -3.60 -7.83
CA GLY A 72 -5.16 -2.35 -8.48
C GLY A 72 -3.79 -2.38 -9.11
N LYS A 73 -3.11 -1.24 -9.11
CA LYS A 73 -1.89 -1.02 -9.87
C LYS A 73 -0.79 -0.39 -9.01
N ILE A 74 0.38 -1.00 -9.05
CA ILE A 74 1.62 -0.53 -8.40
C ILE A 74 2.69 -0.45 -9.47
N ILE A 75 3.15 0.77 -9.75
CA ILE A 75 4.22 1.04 -10.71
C ILE A 75 5.21 2.05 -10.11
N PRO A 76 6.41 2.23 -10.69
CA PRO A 76 7.43 3.09 -10.08
C PRO A 76 7.01 4.54 -9.85
N SER A 77 6.01 5.07 -10.57
CA SER A 77 5.55 6.45 -10.44
C SER A 77 4.32 6.63 -9.56
N MET A 78 3.56 5.58 -9.26
CA MET A 78 2.31 5.69 -8.50
C MET A 78 1.81 4.33 -7.99
N LEU A 79 0.92 4.41 -7.01
CA LEU A 79 0.12 3.30 -6.51
C LEU A 79 -1.35 3.71 -6.51
N GLN A 80 -2.23 2.80 -6.96
CA GLN A 80 -3.70 2.93 -6.86
C GLN A 80 -4.29 1.56 -6.53
N LEU A 81 -4.94 1.45 -5.38
CA LEU A 81 -5.48 0.20 -4.87
C LEU A 81 -6.89 0.39 -4.32
N SER A 82 -7.76 -0.58 -4.57
CA SER A 82 -9.06 -0.72 -3.90
C SER A 82 -8.97 -1.85 -2.89
N LEU A 83 -9.00 -1.51 -1.61
CA LEU A 83 -8.93 -2.47 -0.49
C LEU A 83 -10.34 -2.93 -0.13
N CYS A 84 -10.68 -4.15 -0.53
CA CYS A 84 -11.95 -4.80 -0.24
C CYS A 84 -11.88 -5.51 1.12
N GLY A 85 -12.40 -4.86 2.17
CA GLY A 85 -12.68 -5.52 3.44
C GLY A 85 -14.09 -6.13 3.46
N GLU A 86 -14.47 -6.79 4.55
CA GLU A 86 -15.75 -7.51 4.66
C GLU A 86 -17.01 -6.68 4.35
N ARG A 87 -16.99 -5.38 4.66
CA ARG A 87 -18.16 -4.49 4.52
C ARG A 87 -17.86 -3.18 3.80
N ASN A 88 -16.58 -2.87 3.58
CA ASN A 88 -16.13 -1.57 3.13
C ASN A 88 -15.08 -1.75 2.04
N ILE A 89 -15.12 -0.85 1.06
CA ILE A 89 -14.05 -0.66 0.08
C ILE A 89 -13.34 0.64 0.45
N PHE A 90 -12.02 0.59 0.53
CA PHE A 90 -11.19 1.77 0.77
C PHE A 90 -10.30 2.02 -0.44
N GLU A 91 -10.42 3.20 -1.03
CA GLU A 91 -9.54 3.63 -2.12
C GLU A 91 -8.25 4.20 -1.55
N VAL A 92 -7.12 3.69 -2.02
CA VAL A 92 -5.77 4.11 -1.65
C VAL A 92 -5.04 4.58 -2.89
N ALA A 93 -4.50 5.79 -2.83
CA ALA A 93 -3.60 6.32 -3.85
C ALA A 93 -2.25 6.66 -3.22
N GLY A 94 -1.17 6.53 -3.96
CA GLY A 94 0.17 6.83 -3.47
C GLY A 94 1.12 7.33 -4.54
N VAL A 95 2.14 8.05 -4.10
CA VAL A 95 3.26 8.53 -4.92
C VAL A 95 4.57 8.11 -4.27
N PRO A 96 5.64 7.89 -5.04
CA PRO A 96 6.94 7.55 -4.48
C PRO A 96 7.40 8.57 -3.45
N CYS A 97 7.90 8.10 -2.30
CA CYS A 97 8.53 8.99 -1.33
C CYS A 97 9.65 9.75 -2.02
N LYS A 98 9.71 11.07 -1.84
CA LYS A 98 10.84 11.85 -2.35
C LYS A 98 12.12 11.36 -1.67
N VAL A 99 13.10 10.92 -2.45
CA VAL A 99 14.47 10.80 -1.93
C VAL A 99 14.89 12.23 -1.62
N ASN A 100 14.95 12.58 -0.33
CA ASN A 100 15.59 13.83 0.07
C ASN A 100 17.04 13.71 -0.39
N GLY A 101 17.38 14.43 -1.47
CA GLY A 101 18.74 14.58 -1.94
C GLY A 101 19.57 15.27 -0.87
N GLY A 102 20.09 14.48 0.07
CA GLY A 102 21.24 14.85 0.87
C GLY A 102 22.43 14.90 -0.08
N ILE A 103 22.71 16.08 -0.60
CA ILE A 103 24.00 16.39 -1.20
C ILE A 103 25.03 16.12 -0.10
N THR A 104 25.80 15.04 -0.24
CA THR A 104 27.03 14.91 0.54
C THR A 104 28.10 15.58 -0.31
N LEU A 105 28.53 16.76 0.12
CA LEU A 105 29.70 17.47 -0.40
C LEU A 105 30.96 16.64 -0.18
#